data_AF-A0A834SK26-F1
#
_entry.id   AF-A0A834SK26-F1
#
_cell.length_a   1.000
_cell.length_b   1.000
_cell.length_c   1.000
_cell.angle_alpha   90.00
_cell.angle_beta   90.00
_cell.angle_gamma   90.00
#
_symmetry.space_group_name_H-M   'P 1'
#
loop_
_entity.id
_entity.type
_entity.pdbx_description
1 polymer ?
#
loop_
_entity_poly.entity_id
_entity_poly.type
_entity_poly.pdbx_seq_one_letter_code
_entity_poly.pdbx_strand_id
1 'polypeptide(L)'
;MFSLLTVEHRTIVASKRRKQQLWQLPHREKIRCAPTSKNLTVAAAASPQEATEIDGEKDHASTLCVHAFSDLTRVSPVVFVYLLKESYFCGTFKASAKFRVLQHQVSLVLHNDPKPGPASFVIQCLYVSPLFEDCSRGFSHLIISALVRFLKKETTSEDSLTAKHLAAHLFIDIVVGQVCHDEKIVVKILETFDVKLTDIEEVMFQLKKNDGAMCGTAQKFIEKYIFELVESQLYMTAVTLIERFSTCHFGKPFLLSMVQSNQFKAAEKWATLMGKPMLCTLVEEYNERNLLKNAYEIIKTNNLQEDFPDIYRKCKERQFAYTSEKGCWDVAEAKAKSDRHLIEYLVYLAMEAGYTEKVDELCDRYSLEEILIKGMPIINLPDKSVQHRQYLHLDELFIEDIIWVDENKGLLDATSHIEGYEVVGVDSEWKPNHVKGSSPNKVSILQIASGRRVYVFDLIKLNQEVPDILDDCLTRILQSPTILKLGYDILCDIKQLAHSYEKLKCFKNFESLLDLQNLFKDPRGGLSGLAEKVLGAGLNKTRRNSDWEQRPLTQYQLEYAALDAAVLIQIFSHLPGEGHEKLEWKSRTKKSQNKEEVDGIQIKKVAVDKHEVLYLPSQKLVAAITAK
;
A
#
# COMPACT_ATOMS: atom_id res chain seq x y z
N MET A 1 11.03 -4.66 51.67
CA MET A 1 11.50 -4.06 50.40
C MET A 1 10.48 -3.11 49.75
N PHE A 2 9.18 -3.19 50.09
CA PHE A 2 8.13 -2.26 49.60
C PHE A 2 8.01 -0.91 50.34
N SER A 3 8.67 -0.72 51.49
CA SER A 3 8.61 0.54 52.27
C SER A 3 9.74 1.54 51.96
N LEU A 4 10.75 1.16 51.17
CA LEU A 4 11.92 2.00 50.89
C LEU A 4 11.79 2.83 49.59
N LEU A 5 10.82 2.50 48.73
CA LEU A 5 10.57 3.22 47.46
C LEU A 5 9.61 4.42 47.59
N THR A 6 8.93 4.58 48.73
CA THR A 6 7.94 5.65 48.96
C THR A 6 8.54 6.99 49.40
N VAL A 7 9.79 7.01 49.88
CA VAL A 7 10.40 8.23 50.43
C VAL A 7 11.09 9.08 49.35
N GLU A 8 11.68 8.47 48.31
CA GLU A 8 12.34 9.22 47.22
C GLU A 8 11.36 9.77 46.16
N HIS A 9 10.13 9.25 46.10
CA HIS A 9 9.15 9.60 45.07
C HIS A 9 8.47 10.98 45.29
N ARG A 10 8.41 11.49 46.53
CA ARG A 10 7.77 12.79 46.82
C ARG A 10 8.56 14.00 46.28
N THR A 11 9.87 13.85 46.05
CA THR A 11 10.74 14.96 45.64
C THR A 11 10.79 15.14 44.12
N ILE A 12 10.55 14.08 43.33
CA ILE A 12 10.69 14.11 41.86
C ILE A 12 9.42 14.64 41.17
N VAL A 13 8.23 14.33 41.70
CA VAL A 13 6.94 14.74 41.10
C VAL A 13 6.73 16.26 41.14
N ALA A 14 7.31 16.98 42.11
CA ALA A 14 7.23 18.44 42.18
C ALA A 14 8.06 19.16 41.08
N SER A 15 9.04 18.48 40.48
CA SER A 15 9.94 19.10 39.47
C SER A 15 9.41 19.02 38.03
N LYS A 16 8.53 18.05 37.72
CA LYS A 16 8.01 17.82 36.35
C LYS A 16 7.03 18.87 35.85
N ARG A 17 6.56 19.80 36.69
CA ARG A 17 5.73 20.95 36.25
C ARG A 17 6.52 22.19 35.81
N ARG A 18 7.86 22.23 35.91
CA ARG A 18 8.62 23.49 35.70
C ARG A 18 9.79 23.50 34.72
N LYS A 19 10.11 22.43 33.99
CA LYS A 19 11.22 22.48 33.03
C LYS A 19 10.91 21.76 31.70
N GLN A 20 10.11 22.41 30.87
CA GLN A 20 10.28 22.37 29.42
C GLN A 20 11.09 23.61 29.02
N GLN A 21 12.41 23.51 29.00
CA GLN A 21 13.33 24.34 28.19
C GLN A 21 14.79 24.03 28.55
N LEU A 22 15.59 23.76 27.50
CA LEU A 22 17.05 23.86 27.42
C LEU A 22 17.91 22.74 28.06
N TRP A 23 18.58 21.91 27.24
CA TRP A 23 20.03 22.01 26.89
C TRP A 23 20.58 20.74 26.22
N GLN A 24 21.61 20.95 25.37
CA GLN A 24 22.40 19.99 24.61
C GLN A 24 23.63 19.46 25.39
N LEU A 25 24.02 18.18 25.11
CA LEU A 25 25.38 17.55 25.14
C LEU A 25 26.20 17.55 26.48
N PRO A 26 27.33 16.81 26.68
CA PRO A 26 28.09 15.85 25.85
C PRO A 26 28.59 14.52 26.52
N HIS A 27 29.14 13.64 25.66
CA HIS A 27 30.23 12.63 25.77
C HIS A 27 30.48 11.68 26.98
N ARG A 28 30.76 10.43 26.56
CA ARG A 28 31.12 9.20 27.29
C ARG A 28 32.56 9.20 27.84
N GLU A 29 32.75 8.60 29.02
CA GLU A 29 33.99 7.94 29.43
C GLU A 29 33.80 6.42 29.53
N LYS A 30 34.76 5.65 29.00
CA LYS A 30 34.80 4.17 28.99
C LYS A 30 35.74 3.67 30.07
N ILE A 31 35.28 2.74 30.92
CA ILE A 31 36.14 1.92 31.77
C ILE A 31 36.29 0.53 31.13
N ARG A 32 37.56 0.07 30.95
CA ARG A 32 37.95 -1.24 30.42
C ARG A 32 38.07 -2.27 31.54
N CYS A 33 37.66 -3.52 31.26
CA CYS A 33 38.24 -4.73 31.86
C CYS A 33 38.42 -5.82 30.79
N ALA A 34 39.49 -6.60 30.96
CA ALA A 34 40.13 -7.51 30.01
C ALA A 34 39.58 -8.97 30.08
N PRO A 35 39.97 -9.88 29.16
CA PRO A 35 39.09 -10.96 28.66
C PRO A 35 39.47 -12.37 29.13
N THR A 36 38.51 -13.30 29.12
CA THR A 36 38.76 -14.74 28.97
C THR A 36 37.61 -15.48 28.25
N SER A 37 37.90 -15.83 26.99
CA SER A 37 37.57 -17.08 26.27
C SER A 37 36.15 -17.68 26.27
N LYS A 38 35.43 -17.59 25.14
CA LYS A 38 35.31 -18.59 24.04
C LYS A 38 34.14 -18.18 23.13
N ASN A 39 34.41 -18.10 21.82
CA ASN A 39 33.48 -17.64 20.79
C ASN A 39 32.45 -18.72 20.42
N LEU A 40 31.16 -18.37 20.39
CA LEU A 40 30.14 -19.08 19.61
C LEU A 40 29.28 -18.07 18.85
N THR A 41 29.28 -18.20 17.53
CA THR A 41 28.40 -17.52 16.58
C THR A 41 27.04 -18.22 16.54
N VAL A 42 25.94 -17.47 16.64
CA VAL A 42 24.58 -18.00 16.41
C VAL A 42 24.33 -18.03 14.91
N ALA A 43 24.49 -19.20 14.29
CA ALA A 43 23.92 -19.52 13.00
C ALA A 43 22.46 -19.96 13.20
N ALA A 44 21.54 -19.34 12.45
CA ALA A 44 20.16 -19.78 12.37
C ALA A 44 20.10 -21.10 11.58
N ALA A 45 19.36 -22.07 12.13
CA ALA A 45 19.19 -23.40 11.54
C ALA A 45 18.49 -23.34 10.17
N ALA A 46 19.21 -23.78 9.14
CA ALA A 46 18.66 -24.37 7.92
C ALA A 46 19.56 -25.56 7.53
N SER A 47 18.94 -26.61 7.01
CA SER A 47 19.44 -27.96 6.68
C SER A 47 20.81 -28.03 5.95
N PRO A 48 21.57 -29.14 6.11
CA PRO A 48 22.96 -29.21 5.67
C PRO A 48 23.06 -29.66 4.20
N GLN A 49 23.68 -28.85 3.35
CA GLN A 49 24.48 -29.32 2.22
C GLN A 49 25.38 -28.19 1.70
N GLU A 50 26.68 -28.49 1.69
CA GLU A 50 27.79 -27.80 1.01
C GLU A 50 28.13 -26.36 1.42
N ALA A 51 29.18 -26.22 2.24
CA ALA A 51 29.90 -24.98 2.45
C ALA A 51 31.38 -25.19 2.11
N THR A 52 31.83 -24.54 1.03
CA THR A 52 33.22 -24.22 0.73
C THR A 52 33.63 -22.97 1.49
N GLU A 53 34.86 -23.01 2.02
CA GLU A 53 35.53 -21.96 2.81
C GLU A 53 35.75 -20.68 2.02
N ILE A 54 35.41 -19.52 2.58
CA ILE A 54 36.10 -18.26 2.28
C ILE A 54 36.24 -17.43 3.57
N ASP A 55 37.49 -17.13 3.89
CA ASP A 55 38.02 -16.33 5.00
C ASP A 55 37.77 -14.83 4.77
N GLY A 56 37.54 -14.03 5.82
CA GLY A 56 37.30 -12.59 5.64
C GLY A 56 36.90 -11.80 6.88
N GLU A 57 37.92 -11.30 7.58
CA GLU A 57 38.03 -10.10 8.43
C GLU A 57 36.88 -9.66 9.38
N LYS A 58 37.31 -9.60 10.65
CA LYS A 58 36.62 -9.13 11.86
C LYS A 58 36.19 -7.67 11.79
N ASP A 59 34.96 -7.40 12.22
CA ASP A 59 34.58 -6.09 12.77
C ASP A 59 34.02 -6.24 14.19
N HIS A 60 34.58 -5.45 15.11
CA HIS A 60 34.42 -5.58 16.56
C HIS A 60 33.11 -4.92 17.05
N ALA A 61 31.98 -5.59 16.86
CA ALA A 61 30.73 -5.25 17.56
C ALA A 61 30.65 -6.00 18.91
N SER A 62 30.61 -5.22 20.00
CA SER A 62 30.51 -5.69 21.39
C SER A 62 29.48 -6.80 21.60
N THR A 63 29.97 -8.01 21.85
CA THR A 63 29.21 -9.22 22.16
C THR A 63 28.53 -9.07 23.53
N LEU A 64 27.24 -8.73 23.54
CA LEU A 64 26.42 -8.82 24.74
C LEU A 64 26.36 -10.30 25.16
N CYS A 65 26.75 -10.62 26.39
CA CYS A 65 26.89 -11.98 26.87
C CYS A 65 25.52 -12.70 26.86
N VAL A 66 25.38 -13.68 25.97
CA VAL A 66 24.16 -14.50 25.78
C VAL A 66 23.70 -15.14 27.10
N HIS A 67 24.62 -15.42 28.02
CA HIS A 67 24.32 -16.01 29.34
C HIS A 67 23.37 -15.19 30.21
N ALA A 68 23.37 -13.85 30.12
CA ALA A 68 22.51 -13.01 30.96
C ALA A 68 21.02 -13.08 30.57
N PHE A 69 20.73 -13.50 29.34
CA PHE A 69 19.38 -13.70 28.85
C PHE A 69 18.91 -15.15 29.02
N SER A 70 19.79 -16.11 29.32
CA SER A 70 19.42 -17.54 29.31
C SER A 70 18.93 -18.07 30.66
N ASP A 71 19.19 -17.39 31.77
CA ASP A 71 18.77 -17.87 33.10
C ASP A 71 18.03 -16.76 33.86
N LEU A 72 16.70 -16.86 33.93
CA LEU A 72 15.88 -15.90 34.69
C LEU A 72 15.70 -16.27 36.16
N THR A 73 16.24 -17.40 36.63
CA THR A 73 16.03 -17.84 38.03
C THR A 73 16.59 -16.84 39.05
N ARG A 74 17.59 -16.03 38.65
CA ARG A 74 18.26 -15.03 39.50
C ARG A 74 18.25 -13.60 38.95
N VAL A 75 17.59 -13.37 37.82
CA VAL A 75 17.56 -12.06 37.17
C VAL A 75 16.36 -11.28 37.67
N SER A 76 16.58 -10.06 38.18
CA SER A 76 15.47 -9.20 38.60
C SER A 76 14.73 -8.62 37.39
N PRO A 77 13.43 -8.31 37.51
CA PRO A 77 12.65 -7.68 36.45
C PRO A 77 13.29 -6.40 35.89
N VAL A 78 13.94 -5.60 36.74
CA VAL A 78 14.66 -4.37 36.34
C VAL A 78 15.84 -4.69 35.44
N VAL A 79 16.66 -5.67 35.83
CA VAL A 79 17.83 -6.09 35.06
C VAL A 79 17.38 -6.69 33.73
N PHE A 80 16.31 -7.49 33.74
CA PHE A 80 15.75 -8.06 32.52
C PHE A 80 15.29 -7.00 31.52
N VAL A 81 14.48 -6.02 31.95
CA VAL A 81 14.02 -4.94 31.08
C VAL A 81 15.20 -4.09 30.57
N TYR A 82 16.20 -3.85 31.41
CA TYR A 82 17.44 -3.17 30.99
C TYR A 82 18.19 -3.96 29.90
N LEU A 83 18.41 -5.26 30.08
CA LEU A 83 19.07 -6.10 29.09
C LEU A 83 18.28 -6.17 27.78
N LEU A 84 16.96 -6.21 27.87
CA LEU A 84 16.07 -6.18 26.70
C LEU A 84 16.21 -4.86 25.93
N LYS A 85 16.31 -3.74 26.65
CA LYS A 85 16.57 -2.42 26.07
C LYS A 85 17.90 -2.42 25.32
N GLU A 86 18.99 -2.83 25.96
CA GLU A 86 20.31 -2.87 25.34
C GLU A 86 20.35 -3.79 24.10
N SER A 87 19.68 -4.95 24.18
CA SER A 87 19.58 -5.88 23.06
C SER A 87 18.82 -5.29 21.86
N TYR A 88 17.82 -4.43 22.10
CA TYR A 88 17.08 -3.75 21.03
C TYR A 88 17.94 -2.71 20.29
N PHE A 89 18.76 -1.96 21.03
CA PHE A 89 19.64 -0.95 20.44
C PHE A 89 20.84 -1.56 19.70
N CYS A 90 21.18 -2.83 19.95
CA CYS A 90 22.23 -3.52 19.23
C CYS A 90 21.82 -3.90 17.78
N GLY A 91 22.77 -3.79 16.83
CA GLY A 91 22.64 -4.26 15.44
C GLY A 91 22.04 -3.27 14.43
N THR A 92 22.16 -3.58 13.13
CA THR A 92 21.74 -2.74 11.98
C THR A 92 20.42 -3.14 11.34
N PHE A 93 19.77 -4.20 11.85
CA PHE A 93 18.50 -4.69 11.31
C PHE A 93 17.36 -3.68 11.46
N LYS A 94 16.38 -3.76 10.54
CA LYS A 94 15.12 -3.00 10.64
C LYS A 94 14.40 -3.30 11.96
N ALA A 95 13.75 -2.29 12.55
CA ALA A 95 13.08 -2.39 13.85
C ALA A 95 12.08 -3.57 13.97
N SER A 96 11.35 -3.87 12.89
CA SER A 96 10.39 -4.98 12.86
C SER A 96 11.05 -6.37 12.93
N ALA A 97 12.23 -6.54 12.32
CA ALA A 97 13.01 -7.77 12.41
C ALA A 97 13.57 -7.95 13.82
N LYS A 98 14.15 -6.89 14.40
CA LYS A 98 14.62 -6.88 15.79
C LYS A 98 13.51 -7.25 16.77
N PHE A 99 12.33 -6.66 16.60
CA PHE A 99 11.16 -6.95 17.44
C PHE A 99 10.78 -8.44 17.40
N ARG A 100 10.72 -9.05 16.21
CA ARG A 100 10.36 -10.48 16.08
C ARG A 100 11.39 -11.40 16.73
N VAL A 101 12.67 -11.11 16.55
CA VAL A 101 13.76 -11.90 17.15
C VAL A 101 13.70 -11.79 18.67
N LEU A 102 13.60 -10.59 19.22
CA LEU A 102 13.54 -10.38 20.67
C LEU A 102 12.27 -10.96 21.29
N GLN A 103 11.11 -10.82 20.64
CA GLN A 103 9.88 -11.46 21.10
C GLN A 103 10.05 -13.00 21.18
N HIS A 104 10.70 -13.60 20.19
CA HIS A 104 10.97 -15.03 20.20
C HIS A 104 11.93 -15.42 21.33
N GLN A 105 13.01 -14.66 21.52
CA GLN A 105 13.97 -14.88 22.60
C GLN A 105 13.32 -14.77 23.98
N VAL A 106 12.54 -13.71 24.23
CA VAL A 106 11.81 -13.57 25.50
C VAL A 106 10.88 -14.76 25.73
N SER A 107 10.16 -15.22 24.69
CA SER A 107 9.28 -16.38 24.80
C SER A 107 10.03 -17.67 25.13
N LEU A 108 11.26 -17.87 24.63
CA LEU A 108 12.09 -19.03 24.98
C LEU A 108 12.56 -18.94 26.43
N VAL A 109 13.04 -17.77 26.82
CA VAL A 109 13.66 -17.52 28.13
C VAL A 109 12.64 -17.60 29.28
N LEU A 110 11.36 -17.36 29.02
CA LEU A 110 10.28 -17.61 29.99
C LEU A 110 10.14 -19.09 30.38
N HIS A 111 10.64 -20.05 29.59
CA HIS A 111 10.64 -21.48 29.96
C HIS A 111 11.69 -21.81 31.02
N ASN A 112 12.60 -20.89 31.34
CA ASN A 112 13.69 -21.11 32.30
C ASN A 112 13.25 -20.79 33.75
N ASP A 113 11.99 -21.06 34.08
CA ASP A 113 11.36 -20.93 35.40
C ASP A 113 11.74 -19.66 36.19
N PRO A 114 11.53 -18.45 35.63
CA PRO A 114 11.70 -17.20 36.36
C PRO A 114 10.89 -17.20 37.66
N LYS A 115 11.46 -16.67 38.76
CA LYS A 115 10.75 -16.55 40.04
C LYS A 115 9.97 -15.22 40.12
N PRO A 116 8.75 -15.19 40.66
CA PRO A 116 8.02 -16.31 41.30
C PRO A 116 7.32 -17.27 40.32
N GLY A 117 7.19 -16.87 39.07
CA GLY A 117 6.72 -17.67 37.94
C GLY A 117 6.72 -16.83 36.65
N PRO A 118 6.64 -17.42 35.45
CA PRO A 118 6.70 -16.69 34.17
C PRO A 118 5.69 -15.56 34.01
N ALA A 119 4.42 -15.79 34.35
CA ALA A 119 3.34 -14.82 34.22
C ALA A 119 3.49 -13.70 35.25
N SER A 120 3.79 -14.05 36.51
CA SER A 120 4.03 -13.08 37.58
C SER A 120 5.27 -12.23 37.33
N PHE A 121 6.35 -12.84 36.82
CA PHE A 121 7.59 -12.15 36.45
C PHE A 121 7.34 -11.10 35.35
N VAL A 122 6.52 -11.42 34.35
CA VAL A 122 6.13 -10.48 33.30
C VAL A 122 5.41 -9.26 33.88
N ILE A 123 4.50 -9.44 34.84
CA ILE A 123 3.81 -8.30 35.47
C ILE A 123 4.80 -7.43 36.24
N GLN A 124 5.74 -8.04 36.96
CA GLN A 124 6.80 -7.27 37.62
C GLN A 124 7.64 -6.49 36.61
N CYS A 125 7.93 -7.06 35.43
CA CYS A 125 8.59 -6.32 34.35
C CYS A 125 7.74 -5.15 33.86
N LEU A 126 6.41 -5.31 33.80
CA LEU A 126 5.49 -4.23 33.41
C LEU A 126 5.43 -3.11 34.44
N TYR A 127 5.58 -3.37 35.74
CA TYR A 127 5.72 -2.29 36.74
C TYR A 127 6.95 -1.41 36.49
N VAL A 128 8.06 -2.02 36.05
CA VAL A 128 9.34 -1.32 35.87
C VAL A 128 9.46 -0.70 34.47
N SER A 129 8.81 -1.27 33.46
CA SER A 129 8.94 -0.84 32.05
C SER A 129 8.76 0.68 31.82
N PRO A 130 7.81 1.38 32.49
CA PRO A 130 7.66 2.83 32.36
C PRO A 130 8.87 3.66 32.80
N LEU A 131 9.78 3.11 33.62
CA LEU A 131 11.00 3.81 34.06
C LEU A 131 12.02 3.99 32.92
N PHE A 132 11.83 3.33 31.79
CA PHE A 132 12.72 3.38 30.63
C PHE A 132 12.10 4.26 29.53
N GLU A 133 12.25 5.58 29.68
CA GLU A 133 11.50 6.66 28.99
C GLU A 133 11.44 6.56 27.44
N ASP A 134 12.51 6.13 26.76
CA ASP A 134 12.59 6.23 25.29
C ASP A 134 11.82 5.15 24.50
N CYS A 135 11.45 4.02 25.13
CA CYS A 135 10.91 2.84 24.43
C CYS A 135 9.90 2.01 25.25
N SER A 136 9.44 2.52 26.40
CA SER A 136 8.58 1.79 27.35
C SER A 136 7.36 1.12 26.71
N ARG A 137 6.63 1.83 25.83
CA ARG A 137 5.47 1.27 25.10
C ARG A 137 5.82 0.05 24.26
N GLY A 138 6.93 0.13 23.52
CA GLY A 138 7.40 -0.94 22.65
C GLY A 138 7.81 -2.18 23.45
N PHE A 139 8.46 -2.00 24.59
CA PHE A 139 8.89 -3.09 25.46
C PHE A 139 7.72 -3.74 26.21
N SER A 140 6.81 -2.96 26.79
CA SER A 140 5.60 -3.51 27.40
C SER A 140 4.82 -4.38 26.40
N HIS A 141 4.66 -3.88 25.16
CA HIS A 141 4.02 -4.63 24.09
C HIS A 141 4.78 -5.92 23.74
N LEU A 142 6.10 -5.86 23.64
CA LEU A 142 6.96 -7.00 23.33
C LEU A 142 6.84 -8.09 24.39
N ILE A 143 7.00 -7.74 25.66
CA ILE A 143 6.99 -8.68 26.79
C ILE A 143 5.61 -9.35 26.90
N ILE A 144 4.52 -8.58 26.82
CA ILE A 144 3.16 -9.16 26.82
C ILE A 144 2.98 -10.11 25.62
N SER A 145 3.41 -9.70 24.43
CA SER A 145 3.26 -10.53 23.23
C SER A 145 4.12 -11.81 23.28
N ALA A 146 5.22 -11.80 24.02
CA ALA A 146 6.04 -12.97 24.27
C ALA A 146 5.38 -13.92 25.29
N LEU A 147 4.78 -13.37 26.34
CA LEU A 147 3.99 -14.15 27.30
C LEU A 147 2.80 -14.86 26.64
N VAL A 148 2.04 -14.15 25.79
CA VAL A 148 0.91 -14.76 25.04
C VAL A 148 1.39 -15.94 24.19
N ARG A 149 2.61 -15.87 23.63
CA ARG A 149 3.19 -16.97 22.85
C ARG A 149 3.61 -18.15 23.74
N PHE A 150 4.11 -17.86 24.93
CA PHE A 150 4.45 -18.85 25.95
C PHE A 150 3.20 -19.58 26.47
N LEU A 151 2.16 -18.85 26.89
CA LEU A 151 0.91 -19.41 27.42
C LEU A 151 0.14 -20.28 26.41
N LYS A 152 0.33 -20.09 25.10
CA LYS A 152 -0.25 -20.99 24.08
C LYS A 152 0.34 -22.40 24.11
N LYS A 153 1.48 -22.62 24.77
CA LYS A 153 2.20 -23.89 24.78
C LYS A 153 2.18 -24.62 26.13
N GLU A 154 1.83 -23.95 27.22
CA GLU A 154 1.86 -24.50 28.58
C GLU A 154 0.60 -24.17 29.38
N THR A 155 0.19 -25.09 30.25
CA THR A 155 -0.93 -24.91 31.20
C THR A 155 -0.40 -24.96 32.64
N THR A 156 0.09 -23.84 33.18
CA THR A 156 0.47 -23.73 34.59
C THR A 156 -0.61 -22.98 35.37
N SER A 157 -1.20 -23.64 36.37
CA SER A 157 -2.41 -23.15 37.07
C SER A 157 -2.10 -22.20 38.23
N GLU A 158 -1.02 -22.44 38.97
CA GLU A 158 -0.74 -21.73 40.25
C GLU A 158 -0.16 -20.32 40.04
N ASP A 159 0.87 -20.17 39.20
CA ASP A 159 1.42 -18.86 38.81
C ASP A 159 0.37 -17.97 38.11
N SER A 160 -0.58 -18.59 37.39
CA SER A 160 -1.65 -17.87 36.71
C SER A 160 -2.57 -17.12 37.67
N LEU A 161 -2.90 -17.69 38.83
CA LEU A 161 -3.75 -17.04 39.83
C LEU A 161 -3.02 -15.87 40.50
N THR A 162 -1.75 -16.05 40.87
CA THR A 162 -0.92 -14.97 41.44
C THR A 162 -0.72 -13.84 40.44
N ALA A 163 -0.42 -14.17 39.19
CA ALA A 163 -0.28 -13.20 38.12
C ALA A 163 -1.59 -12.42 37.91
N LYS A 164 -2.74 -13.08 37.92
CA LYS A 164 -4.04 -12.41 37.80
C LYS A 164 -4.26 -11.33 38.86
N HIS A 165 -3.96 -11.62 40.12
CA HIS A 165 -4.05 -10.63 41.22
C HIS A 165 -3.05 -9.48 41.05
N LEU A 166 -1.80 -9.78 40.67
CA LEU A 166 -0.78 -8.76 40.39
C LEU A 166 -1.17 -7.86 39.21
N ALA A 167 -1.83 -8.40 38.19
CA ALA A 167 -2.31 -7.65 37.04
C ALA A 167 -3.48 -6.73 37.41
N ALA A 168 -4.40 -7.20 38.26
CA ALA A 168 -5.47 -6.37 38.81
C ALA A 168 -4.92 -5.21 39.65
N HIS A 169 -3.90 -5.47 40.48
CA HIS A 169 -3.20 -4.42 41.23
C HIS A 169 -2.51 -3.41 40.31
N LEU A 170 -1.78 -3.89 39.29
CA LEU A 170 -1.11 -3.02 38.32
C LEU A 170 -2.12 -2.14 37.57
N PHE A 171 -3.28 -2.70 37.22
CA PHE A 171 -4.36 -1.94 36.62
C PHE A 171 -4.84 -0.80 37.53
N ILE A 172 -5.07 -1.07 38.82
CA ILE A 172 -5.47 -0.04 39.79
C ILE A 172 -4.39 1.05 39.89
N ASP A 173 -3.12 0.67 40.00
CA ASP A 173 -2.01 1.62 40.10
C ASP A 173 -1.86 2.48 38.84
N ILE A 174 -2.18 1.93 37.66
CA ILE A 174 -2.22 2.70 36.41
C ILE A 174 -3.37 3.72 36.44
N VAL A 175 -4.58 3.29 36.82
CA VAL A 175 -5.78 4.16 36.86
C VAL A 175 -5.61 5.29 37.88
N VAL A 176 -4.97 5.03 39.01
CA VAL A 176 -4.68 6.05 40.04
C VAL A 176 -3.49 6.95 39.67
N GLY A 177 -2.78 6.62 38.58
CA GLY A 177 -1.65 7.41 38.07
C GLY A 177 -0.33 7.17 38.80
N GLN A 178 -0.20 6.06 39.54
CA GLN A 178 1.06 5.65 40.17
C GLN A 178 2.02 5.03 39.15
N VAL A 179 1.48 4.32 38.15
CA VAL A 179 2.27 3.70 37.07
C VAL A 179 1.78 4.22 35.71
N CYS A 180 2.69 4.70 34.87
CA CYS A 180 2.33 5.28 33.56
C CYS A 180 2.47 4.25 32.44
N HIS A 181 1.36 3.68 31.97
CA HIS A 181 1.30 2.87 30.75
C HIS A 181 0.40 3.49 29.70
N ASP A 182 0.71 3.22 28.44
CA ASP A 182 -0.17 3.53 27.31
C ASP A 182 -1.48 2.74 27.40
N GLU A 183 -2.59 3.36 27.03
CA GLU A 183 -3.94 2.83 27.17
C GLU A 183 -4.14 1.48 26.46
N LYS A 184 -3.41 1.23 25.36
CA LYS A 184 -3.46 -0.06 24.65
C LYS A 184 -2.73 -1.17 25.41
N ILE A 185 -1.71 -0.82 26.18
CA ILE A 185 -1.03 -1.78 27.07
C ILE A 185 -1.95 -2.16 28.22
N VAL A 186 -2.72 -1.21 28.75
CA VAL A 186 -3.71 -1.48 29.82
C VAL A 186 -4.71 -2.54 29.37
N VAL A 187 -5.30 -2.39 28.18
CA VAL A 187 -6.22 -3.39 27.60
C VAL A 187 -5.53 -4.74 27.45
N LYS A 188 -4.30 -4.76 26.92
CA LYS A 188 -3.53 -5.99 26.74
C LYS A 188 -3.22 -6.71 28.06
N ILE A 189 -2.96 -5.96 29.14
CA ILE A 189 -2.76 -6.54 30.47
C ILE A 189 -4.04 -7.24 30.91
N LEU A 190 -5.18 -6.55 30.86
CA LEU A 190 -6.47 -7.12 31.27
C LEU A 190 -6.83 -8.36 30.45
N GLU A 191 -6.61 -8.34 29.13
CA GLU A 191 -6.86 -9.48 28.23
C GLU A 191 -5.92 -10.65 28.49
N THR A 192 -4.61 -10.41 28.61
CA THR A 192 -3.59 -11.47 28.72
C THR A 192 -3.71 -12.24 30.03
N PHE A 193 -4.05 -11.54 31.12
CA PHE A 193 -4.14 -12.15 32.46
C PHE A 193 -5.57 -12.53 32.86
N ASP A 194 -6.54 -12.39 31.95
CA ASP A 194 -7.96 -12.64 32.19
C ASP A 194 -8.46 -11.99 33.50
N VAL A 195 -8.17 -10.70 33.67
CA VAL A 195 -8.59 -9.93 34.85
C VAL A 195 -10.07 -9.62 34.73
N LYS A 196 -10.85 -10.03 35.74
CA LYS A 196 -12.30 -9.82 35.86
C LYS A 196 -12.60 -8.75 36.91
N LEU A 197 -13.86 -8.31 36.92
CA LEU A 197 -14.34 -7.33 37.90
C LEU A 197 -14.11 -7.81 39.35
N THR A 198 -14.36 -9.10 39.61
CA THR A 198 -14.17 -9.72 40.93
C THR A 198 -12.73 -9.67 41.43
N ASP A 199 -11.75 -9.79 40.52
CA ASP A 199 -10.33 -9.73 40.88
C ASP A 199 -9.93 -8.30 41.31
N ILE A 200 -10.50 -7.30 40.64
CA ILE A 200 -10.31 -5.88 40.98
C ILE A 200 -10.97 -5.57 42.33
N GLU A 201 -12.18 -6.10 42.58
CA GLU A 201 -12.87 -5.94 43.87
C GLU A 201 -12.06 -6.50 45.03
N GLU A 202 -11.50 -7.69 44.87
CA GLU A 202 -10.67 -8.33 45.88
C GLU A 202 -9.43 -7.48 46.21
N VAL A 203 -8.70 -7.01 45.19
CA VAL A 203 -7.52 -6.17 45.40
C VAL A 203 -7.89 -4.83 46.06
N MET A 204 -8.98 -4.18 45.62
CA MET A 204 -9.46 -2.96 46.25
C MET A 204 -9.85 -3.17 47.71
N PHE A 205 -10.43 -4.32 48.07
CA PHE A 205 -10.76 -4.67 49.44
C PHE A 205 -9.51 -4.85 50.31
N GLN A 206 -8.47 -5.48 49.79
CA GLN A 206 -7.19 -5.62 50.49
C GLN A 206 -6.49 -4.27 50.70
N LEU A 207 -6.54 -3.38 49.70
CA LEU A 207 -5.97 -2.02 49.82
C LEU A 207 -6.71 -1.15 50.83
N LYS A 208 -8.04 -1.29 50.94
CA LYS A 208 -8.85 -0.60 51.97
C LYS A 208 -8.39 -0.91 53.39
N LYS A 209 -8.03 -2.17 53.67
CA LYS A 209 -7.54 -2.59 55.00
C LYS A 209 -6.20 -1.94 55.37
N ASN A 210 -5.38 -1.61 54.38
CA ASN A 210 -4.02 -1.13 54.59
C ASN A 210 -3.89 0.41 54.57
N ASP A 211 -4.67 1.13 53.75
CA ASP A 211 -4.44 2.56 53.50
C ASP A 211 -5.70 3.46 53.55
N GLY A 212 -6.89 2.91 53.81
CA GLY A 212 -8.13 3.68 54.03
C GLY A 212 -8.63 4.59 52.88
N ALA A 213 -7.89 4.73 51.78
CA ALA A 213 -8.08 5.78 50.79
C ALA A 213 -9.01 5.42 49.60
N MET A 214 -9.15 4.14 49.26
CA MET A 214 -10.01 3.69 48.14
C MET A 214 -11.44 3.48 48.62
N CYS A 215 -12.38 4.38 48.33
CA CYS A 215 -13.80 4.25 48.66
C CYS A 215 -14.64 4.02 47.40
N GLY A 216 -15.44 2.95 47.35
CA GLY A 216 -16.29 2.60 46.20
C GLY A 216 -16.32 1.09 45.86
N THR A 217 -17.18 0.72 44.91
CA THR A 217 -17.20 -0.61 44.26
C THR A 217 -16.24 -0.60 43.06
N ALA A 218 -15.71 -1.75 42.65
CA ALA A 218 -14.83 -1.81 41.47
C ALA A 218 -15.56 -1.36 40.20
N GLN A 219 -16.87 -1.62 40.11
CA GLN A 219 -17.69 -1.11 39.03
C GLN A 219 -17.60 0.42 38.93
N LYS A 220 -17.90 1.17 40.01
CA LYS A 220 -17.83 2.64 39.99
C LYS A 220 -16.42 3.15 39.68
N PHE A 221 -15.39 2.44 40.14
CA PHE A 221 -13.99 2.77 39.85
C PHE A 221 -13.69 2.67 38.34
N ILE A 222 -14.11 1.58 37.70
CA ILE A 222 -13.95 1.38 36.26
C ILE A 222 -14.81 2.37 35.47
N GLU A 223 -16.05 2.61 35.88
CA GLU A 223 -16.95 3.58 35.22
C GLU A 223 -16.35 4.99 35.22
N LYS A 224 -15.74 5.41 36.34
CA LYS A 224 -15.01 6.68 36.43
C LYS A 224 -13.83 6.72 35.45
N TYR A 225 -13.02 5.66 35.40
CA TYR A 225 -11.89 5.60 34.47
C TYR A 225 -12.33 5.61 33.00
N ILE A 226 -13.41 4.89 32.66
CA ILE A 226 -14.00 4.93 31.32
C ILE A 226 -14.42 6.36 30.98
N PHE A 227 -15.06 7.08 31.90
CA PHE A 227 -15.45 8.47 31.67
C PHE A 227 -14.25 9.38 31.38
N GLU A 228 -13.16 9.25 32.16
CA GLU A 228 -11.90 9.99 31.92
C GLU A 228 -11.28 9.67 30.54
N LEU A 229 -11.35 8.42 30.09
CA LEU A 229 -10.91 8.03 28.75
C LEU A 229 -11.77 8.68 27.67
N VAL A 230 -13.08 8.76 27.87
CA VAL A 230 -14.02 9.40 26.92
C VAL A 230 -13.76 10.90 26.83
N GLU A 231 -13.57 11.58 27.97
CA GLU A 231 -13.18 13.01 27.99
C GLU A 231 -11.84 13.25 27.28
N SER A 232 -10.91 12.30 27.40
CA SER A 232 -9.61 12.31 26.72
C SER A 232 -9.67 11.87 25.25
N GLN A 233 -10.86 11.60 24.70
CA GLN A 233 -11.09 11.08 23.36
C GLN A 233 -10.39 9.74 23.07
N LEU A 234 -10.17 8.89 24.07
CA LEU A 234 -9.58 7.55 23.92
C LEU A 234 -10.68 6.49 23.74
N TYR A 235 -11.52 6.67 22.72
CA TYR A 235 -12.77 5.91 22.55
C TYR A 235 -12.57 4.42 22.30
N MET A 236 -11.56 4.00 21.52
CA MET A 236 -11.28 2.58 21.30
C MET A 236 -11.06 1.84 22.63
N THR A 237 -10.27 2.42 23.53
CA THR A 237 -9.98 1.84 24.83
C THR A 237 -11.22 1.83 25.71
N ALA A 238 -11.96 2.95 25.76
CA ALA A 238 -13.22 3.05 26.50
C ALA A 238 -14.22 1.96 26.07
N VAL A 239 -14.48 1.81 24.76
CA VAL A 239 -15.39 0.79 24.21
C VAL A 239 -14.93 -0.63 24.55
N THR A 240 -13.62 -0.88 24.54
CA THR A 240 -13.07 -2.20 24.87
C THR A 240 -13.23 -2.53 26.35
N LEU A 241 -13.07 -1.55 27.25
CA LEU A 241 -13.34 -1.74 28.68
C LEU A 241 -14.83 -1.93 28.98
N ILE A 242 -15.70 -1.18 28.29
CA ILE A 242 -17.16 -1.34 28.40
C ILE A 242 -17.58 -2.75 27.98
N GLU A 243 -17.09 -3.24 26.83
CA GLU A 243 -17.35 -4.61 26.36
C GLU A 243 -16.85 -5.67 27.36
N ARG A 244 -15.65 -5.47 27.92
CA ARG A 244 -15.03 -6.45 28.82
C ARG A 244 -15.76 -6.57 30.16
N PHE A 245 -16.11 -5.44 30.76
CA PHE A 245 -16.69 -5.42 32.11
C PHE A 245 -18.22 -5.36 32.11
N SER A 246 -18.85 -5.17 30.95
CA SER A 246 -20.30 -4.97 30.81
C SER A 246 -20.82 -3.82 31.70
N THR A 247 -20.00 -2.79 31.88
CA THR A 247 -20.27 -1.61 32.72
C THR A 247 -20.54 -0.37 31.87
N CYS A 248 -21.29 0.61 32.40
CA CYS A 248 -21.76 1.82 31.70
C CYS A 248 -22.81 1.59 30.61
N HIS A 249 -23.77 2.51 30.55
CA HIS A 249 -24.72 2.63 29.44
C HIS A 249 -24.54 3.97 28.77
N PHE A 250 -23.88 3.96 27.62
CA PHE A 250 -23.81 5.10 26.73
C PHE A 250 -24.90 4.99 25.66
N GLY A 251 -25.46 6.11 25.23
CA GLY A 251 -26.51 6.15 24.21
C GLY A 251 -25.99 6.57 22.84
N LYS A 252 -26.91 6.99 21.95
CA LYS A 252 -26.60 7.60 20.65
C LYS A 252 -25.56 8.74 20.74
N PRO A 253 -25.58 9.68 21.71
CA PRO A 253 -24.61 10.78 21.76
C PRO A 253 -23.15 10.33 21.81
N PHE A 254 -22.87 9.19 22.41
CA PHE A 254 -21.52 8.62 22.48
C PHE A 254 -21.03 8.10 21.12
N LEU A 255 -21.92 7.49 20.34
CA LEU A 255 -21.62 7.12 18.96
C LEU A 255 -21.29 8.37 18.13
N LEU A 256 -22.10 9.43 18.27
CA LEU A 256 -21.92 10.67 17.52
C LEU A 256 -20.58 11.33 17.84
N SER A 257 -20.17 11.36 19.12
CA SER A 257 -18.89 11.94 19.51
C SER A 257 -17.69 11.18 18.93
N MET A 258 -17.79 9.85 18.80
CA MET A 258 -16.78 9.02 18.13
C MET A 258 -16.65 9.35 16.64
N VAL A 259 -17.78 9.46 15.94
CA VAL A 259 -17.81 9.79 14.50
C VAL A 259 -17.29 11.21 14.27
N GLN A 260 -17.68 12.18 15.11
CA GLN A 260 -17.17 13.55 15.07
C GLN A 260 -15.65 13.63 15.27
N SER A 261 -15.11 12.76 16.13
CA SER A 261 -13.67 12.68 16.40
C SER A 261 -12.90 11.85 15.36
N ASN A 262 -13.53 11.46 14.25
CA ASN A 262 -12.97 10.58 13.20
C ASN A 262 -12.49 9.21 13.72
N GLN A 263 -13.02 8.73 14.85
CA GLN A 263 -12.67 7.43 15.42
C GLN A 263 -13.63 6.33 14.95
N PHE A 264 -13.68 6.13 13.63
CA PHE A 264 -14.61 5.22 12.97
C PHE A 264 -14.56 3.80 13.51
N LYS A 265 -13.36 3.25 13.74
CA LYS A 265 -13.20 1.90 14.31
C LYS A 265 -13.84 1.75 15.70
N ALA A 266 -13.81 2.82 16.51
CA ALA A 266 -14.41 2.81 17.84
C ALA A 266 -15.94 2.87 17.72
N ALA A 267 -16.44 3.75 16.85
CA ALA A 267 -17.87 3.86 16.54
C ALA A 267 -18.44 2.53 16.02
N GLU A 268 -17.74 1.87 15.11
CA GLU A 268 -18.12 0.57 14.56
C GLU A 268 -18.16 -0.51 15.64
N LYS A 269 -17.09 -0.63 16.45
CA LYS A 269 -17.05 -1.59 17.57
C LYS A 269 -18.18 -1.35 18.56
N TRP A 270 -18.45 -0.09 18.91
CA TRP A 270 -19.54 0.29 19.79
C TRP A 270 -20.92 -0.04 19.20
N ALA A 271 -21.13 0.27 17.92
CA ALA A 271 -22.39 -0.03 17.25
C ALA A 271 -22.64 -1.54 17.16
N THR A 272 -21.62 -2.35 16.87
CA THR A 272 -21.71 -3.80 16.90
C THR A 272 -22.06 -4.33 18.29
N LEU A 273 -21.45 -3.77 19.35
CA LEU A 273 -21.74 -4.16 20.73
C LEU A 273 -23.20 -3.88 21.13
N MET A 274 -23.76 -2.76 20.67
CA MET A 274 -25.16 -2.36 20.94
C MET A 274 -26.18 -3.05 20.02
N GLY A 275 -25.72 -3.69 18.95
CA GLY A 275 -26.54 -4.44 18.02
C GLY A 275 -27.18 -3.60 16.90
N LYS A 276 -28.15 -4.22 16.20
CA LYS A 276 -28.73 -3.71 14.96
C LYS A 276 -29.21 -2.25 15.01
N PRO A 277 -29.93 -1.77 16.05
CA PRO A 277 -30.41 -0.38 16.07
C PRO A 277 -29.29 0.67 16.04
N MET A 278 -28.18 0.39 16.72
CA MET A 278 -27.03 1.30 16.75
C MET A 278 -26.23 1.24 15.45
N LEU A 279 -26.15 0.06 14.81
CA LEU A 279 -25.58 -0.08 13.46
C LEU A 279 -26.37 0.72 12.43
N CYS A 280 -27.70 0.67 12.47
CA CYS A 280 -28.56 1.50 11.61
C CYS A 280 -28.27 2.99 11.81
N THR A 281 -28.20 3.43 13.07
CA THR A 281 -27.85 4.82 13.41
C THR A 281 -26.47 5.21 12.84
N LEU A 282 -25.48 4.33 12.93
CA LEU A 282 -24.14 4.59 12.39
C LEU A 282 -24.15 4.72 10.85
N VAL A 283 -24.93 3.89 10.16
CA VAL A 283 -25.08 3.95 8.69
C VAL A 283 -25.72 5.27 8.25
N GLU A 284 -26.78 5.71 8.94
CA GLU A 284 -27.42 7.00 8.70
C GLU A 284 -26.44 8.17 8.88
N GLU A 285 -25.69 8.19 9.98
CA GLU A 285 -24.69 9.22 10.26
C GLU A 285 -23.56 9.25 9.22
N TYR A 286 -23.12 8.08 8.74
CA TYR A 286 -22.15 8.01 7.66
C TYR A 286 -22.72 8.53 6.34
N ASN A 287 -23.99 8.26 6.04
CA ASN A 287 -24.65 8.76 4.85
C ASN A 287 -24.82 10.29 4.88
N GLU A 288 -25.27 10.86 6.00
CA GLU A 288 -25.40 12.31 6.20
C GLU A 288 -24.05 13.05 6.03
N ARG A 289 -22.95 12.40 6.43
CA ARG A 289 -21.58 12.93 6.28
C ARG A 289 -20.91 12.59 4.95
N ASN A 290 -21.61 11.97 4.01
CA ASN A 290 -21.09 11.51 2.71
C ASN A 290 -19.89 10.53 2.83
N LEU A 291 -19.83 9.77 3.93
CA LEU A 291 -18.85 8.71 4.20
C LEU A 291 -19.34 7.36 3.65
N LEU A 292 -19.69 7.33 2.37
CA LEU A 292 -20.34 6.19 1.70
C LEU A 292 -19.52 4.89 1.78
N LYS A 293 -18.19 4.97 1.75
CA LYS A 293 -17.33 3.78 1.89
C LYS A 293 -17.52 3.11 3.25
N ASN A 294 -17.56 3.89 4.33
CA ASN A 294 -17.75 3.37 5.68
C ASN A 294 -19.17 2.79 5.83
N ALA A 295 -20.19 3.50 5.32
CA ALA A 295 -21.56 3.00 5.30
C ALA A 295 -21.67 1.65 4.57
N TYR A 296 -21.05 1.53 3.40
CA TYR A 296 -21.05 0.30 2.60
C TYR A 296 -20.46 -0.89 3.35
N GLU A 297 -19.29 -0.73 3.98
CA GLU A 297 -18.64 -1.81 4.73
C GLU A 297 -19.51 -2.29 5.90
N ILE A 298 -20.20 -1.38 6.59
CA ILE A 298 -21.10 -1.73 7.70
C ILE A 298 -22.35 -2.45 7.21
N ILE A 299 -22.98 -1.94 6.14
CA ILE A 299 -24.14 -2.60 5.52
C ILE A 299 -23.79 -4.03 5.08
N LYS A 300 -22.63 -4.18 4.41
CA LYS A 300 -22.18 -5.47 3.89
C LYS A 300 -21.81 -6.46 4.99
N THR A 301 -21.04 -6.03 5.99
CA THR A 301 -20.54 -6.92 7.05
C THR A 301 -21.65 -7.41 7.98
N ASN A 302 -22.71 -6.61 8.15
CA ASN A 302 -23.81 -6.89 9.07
C ASN A 302 -25.12 -7.29 8.38
N ASN A 303 -25.10 -7.57 7.07
CA ASN A 303 -26.26 -7.97 6.25
C ASN A 303 -27.45 -6.97 6.31
N LEU A 304 -27.18 -5.67 6.36
CA LEU A 304 -28.21 -4.60 6.45
C LEU A 304 -28.67 -4.11 5.06
N GLN A 305 -28.57 -4.97 4.04
CA GLN A 305 -28.84 -4.57 2.65
C GLN A 305 -30.32 -4.26 2.42
N GLU A 306 -31.20 -5.03 3.05
CA GLU A 306 -32.65 -4.82 3.01
C GLU A 306 -33.08 -3.58 3.81
N ASP A 307 -32.34 -3.22 4.86
CA ASP A 307 -32.63 -2.05 5.69
C ASP A 307 -32.23 -0.74 4.98
N PHE A 308 -31.20 -0.77 4.12
CA PHE A 308 -30.66 0.41 3.43
C PHE A 308 -30.41 0.19 1.93
N PRO A 309 -31.45 -0.16 1.14
CA PRO A 309 -31.29 -0.47 -0.29
C PRO A 309 -30.75 0.73 -1.09
N ASP A 310 -31.22 1.95 -0.78
CA ASP A 310 -30.82 3.17 -1.48
C ASP A 310 -29.37 3.57 -1.18
N ILE A 311 -28.95 3.47 0.08
CA ILE A 311 -27.55 3.78 0.47
C ILE A 311 -26.62 2.75 -0.14
N TYR A 312 -27.00 1.46 -0.07
CA TYR A 312 -26.22 0.38 -0.67
C TYR A 312 -26.05 0.57 -2.19
N ARG A 313 -27.13 0.96 -2.88
CA ARG A 313 -27.11 1.31 -4.32
C ARG A 313 -26.19 2.49 -4.61
N LYS A 314 -26.35 3.62 -3.91
CA LYS A 314 -25.50 4.82 -4.06
C LYS A 314 -24.01 4.51 -3.84
N CYS A 315 -23.70 3.67 -2.86
CA CYS A 315 -22.33 3.23 -2.58
C CYS A 315 -21.73 2.42 -3.75
N LYS A 316 -22.51 1.49 -4.32
CA LYS A 316 -22.10 0.73 -5.51
C LYS A 316 -21.90 1.66 -6.71
N GLU A 317 -22.86 2.53 -7.01
CA GLU A 317 -22.77 3.50 -8.12
C GLU A 317 -21.50 4.36 -8.01
N ARG A 318 -21.16 4.87 -6.83
CA ARG A 318 -19.91 5.64 -6.63
C ARG A 318 -18.65 4.80 -6.86
N GLN A 319 -18.65 3.53 -6.45
CA GLN A 319 -17.54 2.62 -6.72
C GLN A 319 -17.37 2.35 -8.22
N PHE A 320 -18.49 2.26 -8.95
CA PHE A 320 -18.52 2.08 -10.40
C PHE A 320 -18.07 3.34 -11.14
N ALA A 321 -18.56 4.52 -10.76
CA ALA A 321 -18.10 5.79 -11.30
C ALA A 321 -16.58 5.94 -11.16
N TYR A 322 -16.04 5.68 -9.96
CA TYR A 322 -14.59 5.73 -9.71
C TYR A 322 -13.79 4.73 -10.56
N THR A 323 -14.32 3.53 -10.78
CA THR A 323 -13.64 2.51 -11.61
C THR A 323 -13.67 2.89 -13.09
N SER A 324 -14.78 3.48 -13.54
CA SER A 324 -15.00 3.92 -14.93
C SER A 324 -14.19 5.17 -15.28
N GLU A 325 -14.09 6.15 -14.37
CA GLU A 325 -13.21 7.33 -14.49
C GLU A 325 -11.74 6.95 -14.72
N LYS A 326 -11.32 5.77 -14.24
CA LYS A 326 -9.96 5.24 -14.43
C LYS A 326 -9.77 4.47 -15.74
N GLY A 327 -10.81 4.35 -16.57
CA GLY A 327 -10.78 3.54 -17.79
C GLY A 327 -10.76 2.04 -17.52
N CYS A 328 -11.20 1.59 -16.34
CA CYS A 328 -11.27 0.16 -15.99
C CYS A 328 -12.67 -0.41 -16.27
N TRP A 329 -13.16 -0.24 -17.50
CA TRP A 329 -14.54 -0.56 -17.88
C TRP A 329 -14.88 -2.06 -17.73
N ASP A 330 -14.01 -2.94 -18.22
CA ASP A 330 -14.23 -4.39 -18.16
C ASP A 330 -14.23 -4.90 -16.71
N VAL A 331 -13.48 -4.24 -15.83
CA VAL A 331 -13.49 -4.53 -14.37
C VAL A 331 -14.80 -4.09 -13.74
N ALA A 332 -15.33 -2.93 -14.14
CA ALA A 332 -16.62 -2.45 -13.66
C ALA A 332 -17.73 -3.40 -14.11
N GLU A 333 -17.70 -3.81 -15.37
CA GLU A 333 -18.63 -4.79 -15.96
C GLU A 333 -18.57 -6.14 -15.23
N ALA A 334 -17.37 -6.71 -15.03
CA ALA A 334 -17.20 -7.96 -14.28
C ALA A 334 -17.71 -7.86 -12.84
N LYS A 335 -17.57 -6.69 -12.20
CA LYS A 335 -18.12 -6.43 -10.85
C LYS A 335 -19.64 -6.31 -10.82
N ALA A 336 -20.28 -5.91 -11.93
CA ALA A 336 -21.72 -5.82 -12.00
C ALA A 336 -22.39 -7.19 -11.86
N LYS A 337 -21.69 -8.28 -12.24
CA LYS A 337 -22.23 -9.65 -12.21
C LYS A 337 -23.60 -9.76 -12.90
N SER A 338 -23.79 -9.00 -13.98
CA SER A 338 -25.06 -8.90 -14.71
C SER A 338 -26.23 -8.26 -13.94
N ASP A 339 -25.96 -7.49 -12.87
CA ASP A 339 -26.93 -6.61 -12.25
C ASP A 339 -27.36 -5.52 -13.25
N ARG A 340 -28.59 -5.63 -13.74
CA ARG A 340 -29.13 -4.80 -14.84
C ARG A 340 -28.96 -3.30 -14.55
N HIS A 341 -29.26 -2.86 -13.33
CA HIS A 341 -29.15 -1.44 -12.94
C HIS A 341 -27.71 -0.93 -13.02
N LEU A 342 -26.74 -1.75 -12.60
CA LEU A 342 -25.32 -1.36 -12.63
C LEU A 342 -24.77 -1.34 -14.06
N ILE A 343 -25.25 -2.24 -14.94
CA ILE A 343 -24.89 -2.21 -16.36
C ILE A 343 -25.50 -0.97 -17.02
N GLU A 344 -26.77 -0.66 -16.77
CA GLU A 344 -27.42 0.56 -17.27
C GLU A 344 -26.67 1.83 -16.81
N TYR A 345 -26.25 1.87 -15.54
CA TYR A 345 -25.44 2.96 -15.02
C TYR A 345 -24.04 3.02 -15.67
N LEU A 346 -23.44 1.87 -16.02
CA LEU A 346 -22.18 1.82 -16.75
C LEU A 346 -22.31 2.37 -18.17
N VAL A 347 -23.41 2.06 -18.86
CA VAL A 347 -23.75 2.62 -20.18
C VAL A 347 -23.91 4.15 -20.08
N TYR A 348 -24.64 4.63 -19.06
CA TYR A 348 -24.77 6.06 -18.80
C TYR A 348 -23.40 6.75 -18.61
N LEU A 349 -22.52 6.16 -17.78
CA LEU A 349 -21.19 6.70 -17.55
C LEU A 349 -20.33 6.71 -18.84
N ALA A 350 -20.45 5.69 -19.69
CA ALA A 350 -19.76 5.63 -20.97
C ALA A 350 -20.26 6.72 -21.94
N MET A 351 -21.58 6.93 -21.99
CA MET A 351 -22.23 7.96 -22.80
C MET A 351 -21.79 9.37 -22.36
N GLU A 352 -21.85 9.67 -21.06
CA GLU A 352 -21.39 10.95 -20.49
C GLU A 352 -19.90 11.20 -20.74
N ALA A 353 -19.09 10.15 -20.77
CA ALA A 353 -17.66 10.22 -21.05
C ALA A 353 -17.33 10.29 -22.57
N GLY A 354 -18.34 10.19 -23.44
CA GLY A 354 -18.19 10.22 -24.89
C GLY A 354 -17.61 8.94 -25.50
N TYR A 355 -17.73 7.79 -24.83
CA TYR A 355 -17.24 6.50 -25.32
C TYR A 355 -18.35 5.73 -26.06
N THR A 356 -18.71 6.20 -27.26
CA THR A 356 -19.79 5.63 -28.09
C THR A 356 -19.61 4.14 -28.38
N GLU A 357 -18.40 3.72 -28.76
CA GLU A 357 -18.09 2.31 -29.01
C GLU A 357 -18.35 1.41 -27.80
N LYS A 358 -18.05 1.90 -26.59
CA LYS A 358 -18.28 1.13 -25.36
C LYS A 358 -19.76 1.11 -24.98
N VAL A 359 -20.52 2.15 -25.32
CA VAL A 359 -21.98 2.17 -25.22
C VAL A 359 -22.57 1.08 -26.11
N ASP A 360 -22.19 1.07 -27.39
CA ASP A 360 -22.70 0.08 -28.36
C ASP A 360 -22.34 -1.35 -27.92
N GLU A 361 -21.09 -1.59 -27.52
CA GLU A 361 -20.64 -2.90 -27.03
C GLU A 361 -21.45 -3.40 -25.82
N LEU A 362 -21.70 -2.51 -24.83
CA LEU A 362 -22.48 -2.87 -23.65
C LEU A 362 -23.96 -3.07 -23.99
N CYS A 363 -24.50 -2.26 -24.90
CA CYS A 363 -25.88 -2.38 -25.37
C CYS A 363 -26.10 -3.70 -26.11
N ASP A 364 -25.20 -4.07 -27.01
CA ASP A 364 -25.28 -5.32 -27.76
C ASP A 364 -25.11 -6.53 -26.83
N ARG A 365 -24.09 -6.52 -25.96
CA ARG A 365 -23.76 -7.64 -25.07
C ARG A 365 -24.88 -7.97 -24.08
N TYR A 366 -25.61 -6.95 -23.61
CA TYR A 366 -26.66 -7.10 -22.62
C TYR A 366 -28.07 -6.88 -23.17
N SER A 367 -28.22 -6.76 -24.50
CA SER A 367 -29.49 -6.52 -25.19
C SER A 367 -30.26 -5.32 -24.62
N LEU A 368 -29.59 -4.18 -24.48
CA LEU A 368 -30.12 -2.94 -23.92
C LEU A 368 -30.60 -1.93 -24.98
N GLU A 369 -30.80 -2.38 -26.22
CA GLU A 369 -31.18 -1.55 -27.38
C GLU A 369 -32.46 -0.70 -27.15
N GLU A 370 -33.40 -1.16 -26.32
CA GLU A 370 -34.61 -0.39 -26.00
C GLU A 370 -34.35 0.88 -25.15
N ILE A 371 -33.20 0.99 -24.49
CA ILE A 371 -32.91 2.06 -23.51
C ILE A 371 -32.44 3.34 -24.21
N LEU A 372 -31.68 3.21 -25.30
CA LEU A 372 -31.26 4.35 -26.14
C LEU A 372 -32.46 5.01 -26.84
N ILE A 373 -33.50 4.22 -27.17
CA ILE A 373 -34.69 4.70 -27.90
C ILE A 373 -35.69 5.41 -26.97
N LYS A 374 -35.80 5.00 -25.70
CA LYS A 374 -36.80 5.56 -24.78
C LYS A 374 -36.35 6.80 -24.01
N GLY A 375 -35.06 7.17 -24.09
CA GLY A 375 -34.46 8.18 -23.24
C GLY A 375 -34.44 7.69 -21.79
N MET A 376 -33.29 7.70 -21.14
CA MET A 376 -33.21 7.28 -19.73
C MET A 376 -34.19 8.11 -18.87
N PRO A 377 -35.20 7.49 -18.21
CA PRO A 377 -35.92 8.16 -17.16
C PRO A 377 -35.06 8.07 -15.90
N ILE A 378 -34.86 9.23 -15.26
CA ILE A 378 -34.23 9.43 -13.94
C ILE A 378 -32.71 9.63 -14.01
N ILE A 379 -32.30 10.90 -14.16
CA ILE A 379 -31.69 11.74 -13.10
C ILE A 379 -31.82 13.19 -13.59
N ASN A 380 -32.42 14.07 -12.79
CA ASN A 380 -32.37 15.52 -13.03
C ASN A 380 -30.91 15.97 -13.06
N LEU A 381 -30.36 16.21 -14.26
CA LEU A 381 -29.07 16.87 -14.42
C LEU A 381 -29.26 18.22 -15.13
N PRO A 382 -28.54 19.26 -14.65
CA PRO A 382 -28.59 20.57 -15.22
C PRO A 382 -27.97 20.53 -16.62
N ASP A 383 -28.72 21.10 -17.56
CA ASP A 383 -28.35 21.42 -18.92
C ASP A 383 -26.93 22.04 -18.98
N LYS A 384 -25.94 21.20 -19.21
CA LYS A 384 -24.58 21.59 -19.59
C LYS A 384 -24.28 20.83 -20.86
N SER A 385 -24.48 21.51 -21.98
CA SER A 385 -23.92 21.24 -23.31
C SER A 385 -22.81 20.18 -23.27
N VAL A 386 -23.15 18.93 -23.59
CA VAL A 386 -22.19 17.83 -23.74
C VAL A 386 -21.31 18.16 -24.93
N GLN A 387 -20.18 18.83 -24.69
CA GLN A 387 -19.09 18.89 -25.65
C GLN A 387 -18.58 17.46 -25.80
N HIS A 388 -19.01 16.78 -26.87
CA HIS A 388 -18.43 15.50 -27.26
C HIS A 388 -16.92 15.69 -27.38
N ARG A 389 -16.15 15.03 -26.52
CA ARG A 389 -14.69 15.02 -26.65
C ARG A 389 -14.36 14.14 -27.84
N GLN A 390 -13.84 14.76 -28.90
CA GLN A 390 -13.32 14.02 -30.04
C GLN A 390 -11.96 13.42 -29.65
N TYR A 391 -11.82 12.11 -29.80
CA TYR A 391 -10.56 11.39 -29.60
C TYR A 391 -9.83 11.27 -30.94
N LEU A 392 -8.51 11.12 -30.92
CA LEU A 392 -7.71 10.87 -32.13
C LEU A 392 -8.05 9.51 -32.73
N HIS A 393 -8.20 9.47 -34.05
CA HIS A 393 -8.30 8.24 -34.84
C HIS A 393 -7.05 8.01 -35.70
N LEU A 394 -6.84 6.76 -36.13
CA LEU A 394 -5.66 6.37 -36.92
C LEU A 394 -5.54 7.11 -38.26
N ASP A 395 -6.69 7.43 -38.88
CA ASP A 395 -6.76 8.19 -40.13
C ASP A 395 -6.14 9.59 -39.99
N GLU A 396 -6.33 10.23 -38.82
CA GLU A 396 -5.75 11.54 -38.50
C GLU A 396 -4.23 11.48 -38.32
N LEU A 397 -3.67 10.30 -38.04
CA LEU A 397 -2.22 10.07 -37.90
C LEU A 397 -1.58 9.53 -39.19
N PHE A 398 -2.34 9.45 -40.30
CA PHE A 398 -1.92 8.93 -41.61
C PHE A 398 -1.43 7.47 -41.60
N ILE A 399 -1.92 6.66 -40.66
CA ILE A 399 -1.65 5.22 -40.59
C ILE A 399 -2.51 4.51 -41.64
N GLU A 400 -1.88 3.74 -42.51
CA GLU A 400 -2.54 2.98 -43.59
C GLU A 400 -2.78 1.52 -43.21
N ASP A 401 -1.81 0.90 -42.53
CA ASP A 401 -1.85 -0.53 -42.22
C ASP A 401 -1.56 -0.81 -40.75
N ILE A 402 -2.41 -1.64 -40.12
CA ILE A 402 -2.11 -2.34 -38.87
C ILE A 402 -1.77 -3.78 -39.22
N ILE A 403 -0.54 -4.20 -38.94
CA ILE A 403 -0.03 -5.52 -39.31
C ILE A 403 0.14 -6.35 -38.04
N TRP A 404 -0.70 -7.37 -37.91
CA TRP A 404 -0.55 -8.38 -36.86
C TRP A 404 0.61 -9.32 -37.22
N VAL A 405 1.57 -9.46 -36.31
CA VAL A 405 2.78 -10.28 -36.51
C VAL A 405 2.78 -11.41 -35.50
N ASP A 406 2.51 -12.63 -35.96
CA ASP A 406 2.41 -13.81 -35.11
C ASP A 406 3.09 -15.06 -35.69
N GLU A 407 3.88 -14.90 -36.75
CA GLU A 407 4.66 -15.95 -37.41
C GLU A 407 6.04 -15.48 -37.87
N ASN A 408 6.92 -16.44 -38.19
CA ASN A 408 8.30 -16.19 -38.64
C ASN A 408 8.38 -15.22 -39.84
N LYS A 409 7.59 -15.46 -40.89
CA LYS A 409 7.64 -14.63 -42.09
C LYS A 409 7.26 -13.19 -41.77
N GLY A 410 6.18 -12.99 -41.00
CA GLY A 410 5.76 -11.68 -40.51
C GLY A 410 6.85 -10.97 -39.70
N LEU A 411 7.57 -11.69 -38.83
CA LEU A 411 8.70 -11.15 -38.07
C LEU A 411 9.81 -10.60 -38.98
N LEU A 412 10.21 -11.38 -39.98
CA LEU A 412 11.28 -10.99 -40.91
C LEU A 412 10.85 -9.80 -41.78
N ASP A 413 9.64 -9.84 -42.31
CA ASP A 413 9.08 -8.77 -43.15
C ASP A 413 8.93 -7.46 -42.35
N ALA A 414 8.42 -7.55 -41.12
CA ALA A 414 8.32 -6.41 -40.21
C ALA A 414 9.69 -5.83 -39.88
N THR A 415 10.67 -6.68 -39.57
CA THR A 415 12.02 -6.22 -39.22
C THR A 415 12.69 -5.50 -40.38
N SER A 416 12.65 -6.10 -41.57
CA SER A 416 13.22 -5.52 -42.80
C SER A 416 12.61 -4.14 -43.10
N HIS A 417 11.30 -3.99 -42.92
CA HIS A 417 10.63 -2.71 -43.08
C HIS A 417 11.07 -1.70 -42.01
N ILE A 418 11.04 -2.08 -40.73
CA ILE A 418 11.36 -1.20 -39.60
C ILE A 418 12.81 -0.70 -39.66
N GLU A 419 13.76 -1.54 -40.08
CA GLU A 419 15.17 -1.17 -40.25
C GLU A 419 15.38 -0.07 -41.31
N GLY A 420 14.42 0.12 -42.21
CA GLY A 420 14.42 1.22 -43.19
C GLY A 420 14.07 2.60 -42.62
N TYR A 421 13.63 2.69 -41.36
CA TYR A 421 13.20 3.94 -40.72
C TYR A 421 14.14 4.38 -39.60
N GLU A 422 14.39 5.68 -39.52
CA GLU A 422 15.26 6.25 -38.48
C GLU A 422 14.56 6.45 -37.13
N VAL A 423 13.23 6.53 -37.13
CA VAL A 423 12.41 6.82 -35.94
C VAL A 423 11.22 5.87 -35.89
N VAL A 424 11.01 5.28 -34.72
CA VAL A 424 9.87 4.38 -34.45
C VAL A 424 9.20 4.74 -33.12
N GLY A 425 7.89 4.55 -33.06
CA GLY A 425 7.13 4.60 -31.80
C GLY A 425 7.01 3.20 -31.21
N VAL A 426 7.25 3.07 -29.90
CA VAL A 426 7.19 1.78 -29.19
C VAL A 426 6.28 1.90 -27.98
N ASP A 427 5.36 0.96 -27.86
CA ASP A 427 4.52 0.77 -26.69
C ASP A 427 4.34 -0.74 -26.41
N SER A 428 3.76 -1.10 -25.26
CA SER A 428 3.45 -2.50 -24.95
C SER A 428 2.19 -2.65 -24.11
N GLU A 429 1.49 -3.78 -24.26
CA GLU A 429 0.25 -4.04 -23.53
C GLU A 429 0.24 -5.42 -22.86
N TRP A 430 -0.34 -5.49 -21.66
CA TRP A 430 -0.45 -6.70 -20.86
C TRP A 430 -1.76 -6.74 -20.10
N LYS A 431 -2.25 -7.95 -19.83
CA LYS A 431 -3.45 -8.15 -19.02
C LYS A 431 -3.31 -7.49 -17.64
N PRO A 432 -4.22 -6.62 -17.22
CA PRO A 432 -4.14 -6.01 -15.90
C PRO A 432 -4.27 -7.04 -14.77
N ASN A 433 -3.52 -6.84 -13.68
CA ASN A 433 -3.65 -7.67 -12.50
C ASN A 433 -4.54 -6.99 -11.44
N HIS A 434 -5.72 -7.58 -11.19
CA HIS A 434 -6.69 -7.05 -10.23
C HIS A 434 -6.58 -7.67 -8.83
N VAL A 435 -5.73 -8.70 -8.66
CA VAL A 435 -5.51 -9.35 -7.37
C VAL A 435 -4.32 -8.68 -6.69
N LYS A 436 -4.52 -8.17 -5.47
CA LYS A 436 -3.44 -7.54 -4.71
C LYS A 436 -2.42 -8.59 -4.29
N GLY A 437 -1.16 -8.40 -4.67
CA GLY A 437 -0.04 -9.24 -4.23
C GLY A 437 0.32 -10.40 -5.16
N SER A 438 -0.39 -10.58 -6.27
CA SER A 438 0.02 -11.51 -7.33
C SER A 438 1.11 -10.92 -8.23
N SER A 439 1.87 -11.81 -8.88
CA SER A 439 2.90 -11.43 -9.85
C SER A 439 2.29 -10.65 -11.03
N PRO A 440 3.02 -9.69 -11.63
CA PRO A 440 2.58 -9.03 -12.86
C PRO A 440 2.31 -10.06 -13.96
N ASN A 441 1.28 -9.82 -14.78
CA ASN A 441 1.06 -10.64 -15.98
C ASN A 441 2.13 -10.32 -17.03
N LYS A 442 2.35 -11.25 -17.96
CA LYS A 442 3.34 -11.05 -19.02
C LYS A 442 2.85 -10.03 -20.04
N VAL A 443 3.79 -9.32 -20.66
CA VAL A 443 3.50 -8.53 -21.87
C VAL A 443 2.88 -9.44 -22.91
N SER A 444 1.71 -9.06 -23.41
CA SER A 444 0.94 -9.85 -24.36
C SER A 444 1.25 -9.44 -25.80
N ILE A 445 1.40 -8.13 -26.04
CA ILE A 445 1.75 -7.57 -27.35
C ILE A 445 2.78 -6.45 -27.22
N LEU A 446 3.58 -6.27 -28.27
CA LEU A 446 4.48 -5.14 -28.45
C LEU A 446 4.08 -4.41 -29.73
N GLN A 447 3.93 -3.09 -29.66
CA GLN A 447 3.58 -2.27 -30.81
C GLN A 447 4.79 -1.49 -31.28
N ILE A 448 5.07 -1.52 -32.59
CA ILE A 448 6.11 -0.70 -33.22
C ILE A 448 5.51 0.04 -34.41
N ALA A 449 5.35 1.35 -34.26
CA ALA A 449 4.98 2.23 -35.36
C ALA A 449 6.22 2.61 -36.17
N SER A 450 6.12 2.52 -37.50
CA SER A 450 7.18 2.93 -38.43
C SER A 450 6.57 3.50 -39.71
N GLY A 451 6.86 4.77 -40.01
CA GLY A 451 6.24 5.47 -41.14
C GLY A 451 4.72 5.51 -41.02
N ARG A 452 4.04 4.89 -41.98
CA ARG A 452 2.56 4.83 -42.07
C ARG A 452 1.99 3.47 -41.65
N ARG A 453 2.79 2.64 -40.99
CA ARG A 453 2.41 1.28 -40.58
C ARG A 453 2.65 1.08 -39.11
N VAL A 454 1.80 0.27 -38.48
CA VAL A 454 2.01 -0.21 -37.13
C VAL A 454 2.05 -1.72 -37.11
N TYR A 455 3.13 -2.26 -36.55
CA TYR A 455 3.32 -3.69 -36.36
C TYR A 455 2.94 -4.04 -34.92
N VAL A 456 2.01 -4.99 -34.76
CA VAL A 456 1.58 -5.49 -33.45
C VAL A 456 2.08 -6.93 -33.33
N PHE A 457 3.11 -7.12 -32.54
CA PHE A 457 3.78 -8.42 -32.34
C PHE A 457 3.06 -9.23 -31.25
N ASP A 458 2.58 -10.42 -31.58
CA ASP A 458 2.04 -11.38 -30.61
C ASP A 458 3.17 -12.05 -29.83
N LEU A 459 3.66 -11.38 -28.79
CA LEU A 459 4.78 -11.90 -28.01
C LEU A 459 4.47 -13.22 -27.30
N ILE A 460 3.19 -13.54 -27.05
CA ILE A 460 2.80 -14.82 -26.43
C ILE A 460 3.11 -15.96 -27.41
N LYS A 461 2.53 -15.89 -28.62
CA LYS A 461 2.68 -16.92 -29.65
C LYS A 461 4.11 -16.98 -30.18
N LEU A 462 4.70 -15.83 -30.51
CA LEU A 462 6.05 -15.77 -31.10
C LEU A 462 7.14 -16.31 -30.17
N ASN A 463 7.07 -16.01 -28.87
CA ASN A 463 8.02 -16.57 -27.90
C ASN A 463 7.83 -18.08 -27.70
N GLN A 464 6.62 -18.60 -27.91
CA GLN A 464 6.35 -20.04 -27.80
C GLN A 464 6.82 -20.80 -29.04
N GLU A 465 6.60 -20.26 -30.24
CA GLU A 465 6.83 -20.97 -31.50
C GLU A 465 8.20 -20.69 -32.12
N VAL A 466 8.68 -19.45 -32.07
CA VAL A 466 9.89 -18.99 -32.76
C VAL A 466 10.76 -18.06 -31.90
N PRO A 467 11.12 -18.44 -30.66
CA PRO A 467 11.80 -17.56 -29.71
C PRO A 467 13.16 -17.03 -30.20
N ASP A 468 13.96 -17.85 -30.87
CA ASP A 468 15.29 -17.42 -31.35
C ASP A 468 15.18 -16.37 -32.46
N ILE A 469 14.22 -16.56 -33.38
CA ILE A 469 13.98 -15.62 -34.49
C ILE A 469 13.37 -14.32 -33.95
N LEU A 470 12.46 -14.42 -32.98
CA LEU A 470 11.92 -13.25 -32.26
C LEU A 470 13.05 -12.46 -31.59
N ASP A 471 13.96 -13.15 -30.90
CA ASP A 471 15.10 -12.53 -30.21
C ASP A 471 16.02 -11.80 -31.19
N ASP A 472 16.39 -12.46 -32.28
CA ASP A 472 17.24 -11.87 -33.32
C ASP A 472 16.58 -10.65 -33.98
N CYS A 473 15.30 -10.77 -34.36
CA CYS A 473 14.54 -9.69 -35.01
C CYS A 473 14.41 -8.45 -34.12
N LEU A 474 13.95 -8.64 -32.87
CA LEU A 474 13.80 -7.52 -31.94
C LEU A 474 15.15 -6.96 -31.48
N THR A 475 16.22 -7.78 -31.44
CA THR A 475 17.58 -7.28 -31.19
C THR A 475 18.00 -6.29 -32.27
N ARG A 476 17.78 -6.61 -33.56
CA ARG A 476 18.11 -5.69 -34.67
C ARG A 476 17.38 -4.34 -34.56
N ILE A 477 16.18 -4.32 -33.98
CA ILE A 477 15.39 -3.08 -33.84
C ILE A 477 15.76 -2.33 -32.55
N LEU A 478 15.57 -2.98 -31.40
CA LEU A 478 15.67 -2.35 -30.07
C LEU A 478 17.10 -1.98 -29.69
N GLN A 479 18.08 -2.75 -30.17
CA GLN A 479 19.51 -2.53 -29.92
C GLN A 479 20.20 -1.75 -31.04
N SER A 480 19.48 -1.36 -32.09
CA SER A 480 20.08 -0.54 -33.14
C SER A 480 20.36 0.89 -32.66
N PRO A 481 21.59 1.40 -32.81
CA PRO A 481 21.89 2.81 -32.56
C PRO A 481 21.35 3.74 -33.65
N THR A 482 21.00 3.23 -34.84
CA THR A 482 20.54 4.03 -35.97
C THR A 482 19.04 4.34 -35.91
N ILE A 483 18.28 3.50 -35.21
CA ILE A 483 16.83 3.64 -35.02
C ILE A 483 16.57 4.30 -33.66
N LEU A 484 15.93 5.46 -33.66
CA LEU A 484 15.43 6.12 -32.46
C LEU A 484 14.11 5.49 -32.03
N LYS A 485 14.07 4.96 -30.80
CA LYS A 485 12.84 4.43 -30.19
C LYS A 485 12.21 5.51 -29.33
N LEU A 486 11.04 5.97 -29.75
CA LEU A 486 10.19 6.86 -28.98
C LEU A 486 9.30 6.04 -28.06
N GLY A 487 9.11 6.51 -26.84
CA GLY A 487 8.17 5.94 -25.89
C GLY A 487 7.65 6.99 -24.93
N TYR A 488 6.67 6.63 -24.10
CA TYR A 488 6.15 7.49 -23.04
C TYR A 488 6.11 6.72 -21.73
N ASP A 489 6.89 7.14 -20.74
CA ASP A 489 7.09 6.35 -19.51
C ASP A 489 7.64 4.92 -19.78
N ILE A 490 8.34 4.77 -20.90
CA ILE A 490 8.80 3.50 -21.50
C ILE A 490 9.73 2.66 -20.61
N LEU A 491 10.24 3.23 -19.52
CA LEU A 491 10.99 2.45 -18.52
C LEU A 491 10.10 1.40 -17.86
N CYS A 492 8.79 1.67 -17.71
CA CYS A 492 7.84 0.72 -17.17
C CYS A 492 7.68 -0.48 -18.12
N ASP A 493 7.48 -0.21 -19.41
CA ASP A 493 7.39 -1.20 -20.49
C ASP A 493 8.64 -2.06 -20.58
N ILE A 494 9.83 -1.44 -20.58
CA ILE A 494 11.12 -2.14 -20.67
C ILE A 494 11.28 -3.15 -19.53
N LYS A 495 10.97 -2.74 -18.29
CA LYS A 495 11.04 -3.63 -17.13
C LYS A 495 10.05 -4.77 -17.26
N GLN A 496 8.83 -4.48 -17.71
CA GLN A 496 7.78 -5.47 -17.86
C GLN A 496 8.12 -6.47 -18.98
N LEU A 497 8.67 -6.03 -20.12
CA LEU A 497 9.18 -6.87 -21.21
C LEU A 497 10.31 -7.79 -20.73
N ALA A 498 11.32 -7.22 -20.08
CA ALA A 498 12.48 -7.96 -19.60
C ALA A 498 12.15 -8.99 -18.52
N HIS A 499 11.14 -8.72 -17.69
CA HIS A 499 10.61 -9.67 -16.70
C HIS A 499 9.71 -10.74 -17.34
N SER A 500 8.92 -10.39 -18.35
CA SER A 500 8.01 -11.32 -19.02
C SER A 500 8.76 -12.41 -19.79
N TYR A 501 9.91 -12.03 -20.36
CA TYR A 501 10.69 -12.82 -21.29
C TYR A 501 12.18 -12.86 -20.91
N GLU A 502 12.48 -13.30 -19.69
CA GLU A 502 13.83 -13.23 -19.10
C GLU A 502 14.95 -13.88 -19.94
N LYS A 503 14.58 -14.87 -20.77
CA LYS A 503 15.50 -15.61 -21.64
C LYS A 503 15.85 -14.87 -22.94
N LEU A 504 15.04 -13.90 -23.37
CA LEU A 504 15.26 -13.16 -24.61
C LEU A 504 16.27 -12.03 -24.34
N LYS A 505 17.34 -11.98 -25.14
CA LYS A 505 18.41 -11.00 -25.02
C LYS A 505 17.99 -9.63 -25.57
N CYS A 506 17.04 -9.59 -26.50
CA CYS A 506 16.54 -8.37 -27.13
C CYS A 506 16.03 -7.36 -26.09
N PHE A 507 15.48 -7.83 -24.97
CA PHE A 507 14.97 -6.99 -23.87
C PHE A 507 15.97 -6.72 -22.75
N LYS A 508 17.25 -7.09 -22.91
CA LYS A 508 18.30 -6.79 -21.92
C LYS A 508 19.09 -5.52 -22.25
N ASN A 509 19.08 -5.09 -23.50
CA ASN A 509 19.74 -3.87 -23.94
C ASN A 509 18.80 -3.05 -24.82
N PHE A 510 18.80 -1.74 -24.64
CA PHE A 510 18.06 -0.79 -25.48
C PHE A 510 18.99 0.35 -25.88
N GLU A 511 19.09 0.61 -27.18
CA GLU A 511 19.89 1.71 -27.72
C GLU A 511 19.02 2.88 -28.16
N SER A 512 19.56 4.08 -28.32
CA SER A 512 18.87 5.23 -28.92
C SER A 512 17.40 5.39 -28.49
N LEU A 513 17.15 5.46 -27.18
CA LEU A 513 15.80 5.59 -26.62
C LEU A 513 15.51 7.04 -26.22
N LEU A 514 14.33 7.55 -26.56
CA LEU A 514 13.84 8.84 -26.13
C LEU A 514 12.45 8.69 -25.49
N ASP A 515 12.39 8.98 -24.19
CA ASP A 515 11.15 9.02 -23.45
C ASP A 515 10.56 10.44 -23.52
N LEU A 516 9.46 10.57 -24.25
CA LEU A 516 8.77 11.84 -24.50
C LEU A 516 8.22 12.46 -23.22
N GLN A 517 7.95 11.68 -22.17
CA GLN A 517 7.51 12.21 -20.87
C GLN A 517 8.53 13.24 -20.32
N ASN A 518 9.83 12.99 -20.53
CA ASN A 518 10.90 13.84 -20.00
C ASN A 518 11.05 15.19 -20.72
N LEU A 519 10.37 15.38 -21.85
CA LEU A 519 10.41 16.61 -22.65
C LEU A 519 9.41 17.67 -22.13
N PHE A 520 8.43 17.28 -21.31
CA PHE A 520 7.35 18.17 -20.87
C PHE A 520 7.35 18.33 -19.35
N LYS A 521 7.33 19.59 -18.86
CA LYS A 521 7.42 19.92 -17.42
C LYS A 521 6.15 19.63 -16.59
N ASP A 522 5.00 19.41 -17.25
CA ASP A 522 3.72 19.16 -16.59
C ASP A 522 2.92 18.10 -17.38
N PRO A 523 3.26 16.80 -17.23
CA PRO A 523 2.57 15.71 -17.91
C PRO A 523 1.25 15.35 -17.18
N ARG A 524 0.38 16.34 -16.94
CA ARG A 524 -0.98 16.04 -16.47
C ARG A 524 -1.73 15.27 -17.57
N GLY A 525 -2.22 14.08 -17.24
CA GLY A 525 -3.08 13.29 -18.14
C GLY A 525 -2.43 12.12 -18.89
N GLY A 526 -1.12 11.90 -18.74
CA GLY A 526 -0.39 10.82 -19.43
C GLY A 526 -0.18 11.11 -20.92
N LEU A 527 0.11 10.07 -21.71
CA LEU A 527 0.27 10.18 -23.18
C LEU A 527 -0.93 10.85 -23.85
N SER A 528 -2.15 10.50 -23.43
CA SER A 528 -3.40 11.13 -23.90
C SER A 528 -3.45 12.64 -23.63
N GLY A 529 -3.02 13.11 -22.44
CA GLY A 529 -2.95 14.55 -22.14
C GLY A 529 -1.83 15.25 -22.92
N LEU A 530 -0.74 14.55 -23.22
CA LEU A 530 0.31 15.06 -24.09
C LEU A 530 -0.19 15.19 -25.54
N ALA A 531 -0.88 14.18 -26.05
CA ALA A 531 -1.51 14.20 -27.36
C ALA A 531 -2.52 15.36 -27.47
N GLU A 532 -3.38 15.54 -26.46
CA GLU A 532 -4.34 16.66 -26.44
C GLU A 532 -3.61 18.02 -26.50
N LYS A 533 -2.51 18.17 -25.77
CA LYS A 533 -1.72 19.39 -25.75
C LYS A 533 -1.01 19.68 -27.08
N VAL A 534 -0.53 18.65 -27.78
CA VAL A 534 0.32 18.79 -28.97
C VAL A 534 -0.48 18.70 -30.27
N LEU A 535 -1.50 17.83 -30.31
CA LEU A 535 -2.30 17.49 -31.50
C LEU A 535 -3.74 18.00 -31.41
N GLY A 536 -4.18 18.50 -30.24
CA GLY A 536 -5.51 19.09 -30.04
C GLY A 536 -6.60 18.11 -29.63
N ALA A 537 -6.33 16.80 -29.68
CA ALA A 537 -7.24 15.75 -29.23
C ALA A 537 -6.50 14.67 -28.43
N GLY A 538 -7.19 14.09 -27.44
CA GLY A 538 -6.64 13.05 -26.57
C GLY A 538 -6.82 11.65 -27.15
N LEU A 539 -6.25 10.66 -26.47
CA LEU A 539 -6.41 9.23 -26.78
C LEU A 539 -7.58 8.63 -26.01
N ASN A 540 -8.38 7.78 -26.67
CA ASN A 540 -9.48 7.02 -26.08
C ASN A 540 -8.92 5.96 -25.14
N LYS A 541 -9.30 5.97 -23.84
CA LYS A 541 -8.71 5.10 -22.81
C LYS A 541 -9.49 3.81 -22.53
N THR A 542 -10.50 3.48 -23.34
CA THR A 542 -11.42 2.37 -23.06
C THR A 542 -10.75 1.00 -23.04
N ARG A 543 -9.71 0.78 -23.86
CA ARG A 543 -9.05 -0.53 -24.01
C ARG A 543 -7.79 -0.73 -23.17
N ARG A 544 -7.30 0.32 -22.51
CA ARG A 544 -6.09 0.29 -21.68
C ARG A 544 -6.06 -0.84 -20.65
N ASN A 545 -7.23 -1.19 -20.08
CA ASN A 545 -7.34 -2.25 -19.07
C ASN A 545 -8.10 -3.48 -19.58
N SER A 546 -8.04 -3.75 -20.89
CA SER A 546 -8.71 -4.91 -21.50
C SER A 546 -7.93 -6.21 -21.30
N ASP A 547 -8.55 -7.35 -21.66
CA ASP A 547 -7.86 -8.64 -21.66
C ASP A 547 -6.95 -8.77 -22.90
N TRP A 548 -5.71 -8.29 -22.79
CA TRP A 548 -4.72 -8.32 -23.86
C TRP A 548 -4.18 -9.73 -24.19
N GLU A 549 -4.50 -10.74 -23.38
CA GLU A 549 -4.20 -12.15 -23.67
C GLU A 549 -5.26 -12.80 -24.57
N GLN A 550 -6.42 -12.15 -24.78
CA GLN A 550 -7.47 -12.67 -25.64
C GLN A 550 -6.98 -12.85 -27.08
N ARG A 551 -7.35 -13.98 -27.72
CA ARG A 551 -7.11 -14.22 -29.15
C ARG A 551 -8.39 -14.71 -29.86
N PRO A 552 -8.74 -14.16 -31.04
CA PRO A 552 -8.12 -12.97 -31.65
C PRO A 552 -8.39 -11.70 -30.82
N LEU A 553 -7.52 -10.70 -30.94
CA LEU A 553 -7.82 -9.36 -30.43
C LEU A 553 -8.99 -8.76 -31.21
N THR A 554 -9.78 -7.95 -30.54
CA THR A 554 -10.86 -7.19 -31.19
C THR A 554 -10.28 -6.06 -32.05
N GLN A 555 -11.05 -5.60 -33.04
CA GLN A 555 -10.65 -4.45 -33.88
C GLN A 555 -10.31 -3.23 -33.04
N TYR A 556 -11.14 -2.90 -32.04
CA TYR A 556 -10.89 -1.77 -31.12
C TYR A 556 -9.61 -1.93 -30.29
N GLN A 557 -9.23 -3.15 -29.92
CA GLN A 557 -7.95 -3.40 -29.23
C GLN A 557 -6.77 -3.17 -30.18
N LEU A 558 -6.87 -3.62 -31.43
CA LEU A 558 -5.82 -3.39 -32.45
C LEU A 558 -5.66 -1.90 -32.75
N GLU A 559 -6.76 -1.17 -32.91
CA GLU A 559 -6.75 0.27 -33.17
C GLU A 559 -6.17 1.06 -32.00
N TYR A 560 -6.61 0.76 -30.77
CA TYR A 560 -6.05 1.36 -29.56
C TYR A 560 -4.53 1.12 -29.47
N ALA A 561 -4.11 -0.14 -29.61
CA ALA A 561 -2.70 -0.53 -29.56
C ALA A 561 -1.88 0.20 -30.64
N ALA A 562 -2.42 0.28 -31.86
CA ALA A 562 -1.75 0.96 -32.96
C ALA A 562 -1.60 2.47 -32.69
N LEU A 563 -2.64 3.10 -32.14
CA LEU A 563 -2.68 4.53 -31.85
C LEU A 563 -1.65 4.93 -30.79
N ASP A 564 -1.49 4.13 -29.72
CA ASP A 564 -0.55 4.42 -28.64
C ASP A 564 0.92 4.41 -29.11
N ALA A 565 1.28 3.59 -30.10
CA ALA A 565 2.60 3.64 -30.74
C ALA A 565 2.71 4.75 -31.80
N ALA A 566 1.70 4.93 -32.65
CA ALA A 566 1.72 5.89 -33.76
C ALA A 566 1.76 7.35 -33.30
N VAL A 567 1.02 7.67 -32.23
CA VAL A 567 0.93 9.03 -31.69
C VAL A 567 2.29 9.55 -31.21
N LEU A 568 3.20 8.67 -30.79
CA LEU A 568 4.55 9.04 -30.37
C LEU A 568 5.34 9.69 -31.51
N ILE A 569 5.25 9.14 -32.72
CA ILE A 569 5.91 9.67 -33.92
C ILE A 569 5.31 11.04 -34.27
N GLN A 570 3.99 11.17 -34.18
CA GLN A 570 3.30 12.42 -34.51
C GLN A 570 3.58 13.53 -33.48
N ILE A 571 3.63 13.20 -32.19
CA ILE A 571 4.06 14.15 -31.16
C ILE A 571 5.50 14.61 -31.41
N PHE A 572 6.39 13.67 -31.77
CA PHE A 572 7.79 13.98 -32.05
C PHE A 572 7.98 14.82 -33.32
N SER A 573 7.18 14.60 -34.36
CA SER A 573 7.23 15.39 -35.61
C SER A 573 6.80 16.85 -35.40
N HIS A 574 5.94 17.12 -34.42
CA HIS A 574 5.48 18.46 -34.05
C HIS A 574 6.43 19.21 -33.09
N LEU A 575 7.51 18.57 -32.63
CA LEU A 575 8.55 19.27 -31.89
C LEU A 575 9.31 20.23 -32.82
N PRO A 576 9.59 21.47 -32.39
CA PRO A 576 10.27 22.46 -33.21
C PRO A 576 11.66 21.98 -33.65
N GLY A 577 11.92 22.01 -34.96
CA GLY A 577 13.20 21.72 -35.59
C GLY A 577 13.12 22.04 -37.09
N GLU A 578 14.15 22.68 -37.65
CA GLU A 578 14.14 23.14 -39.04
C GLU A 578 13.94 21.97 -40.04
N GLY A 579 12.95 22.09 -40.93
CA GLY A 579 12.74 21.21 -42.09
C GLY A 579 11.67 20.11 -41.91
N HIS A 580 10.57 20.23 -42.67
CA HIS A 580 9.41 19.33 -42.66
C HIS A 580 9.58 18.03 -43.47
N GLU A 581 10.75 17.77 -44.08
CA GLU A 581 10.83 16.73 -45.13
C GLU A 581 11.72 15.51 -44.81
N LYS A 582 12.48 15.51 -43.71
CA LYS A 582 13.12 14.29 -43.19
C LYS A 582 13.21 14.31 -41.66
N LEU A 583 12.73 13.26 -41.01
CA LEU A 583 12.84 13.00 -39.57
C LEU A 583 14.28 12.58 -39.16
N GLU A 584 15.28 13.35 -39.57
CA GLU A 584 16.69 13.11 -39.23
C GLU A 584 16.93 13.46 -37.76
N TRP A 585 16.66 12.53 -36.84
CA TRP A 585 16.75 12.80 -35.40
C TRP A 585 18.18 13.07 -34.89
N LYS A 586 19.20 12.62 -35.64
CA LYS A 586 20.62 12.83 -35.30
C LYS A 586 21.04 14.29 -35.35
N SER A 587 20.32 15.14 -36.10
CA SER A 587 20.55 16.59 -36.11
C SER A 587 19.88 17.31 -34.92
N ARG A 588 18.85 16.70 -34.32
CA ARG A 588 18.01 17.27 -33.25
C ARG A 588 18.43 16.88 -31.82
N THR A 589 19.46 16.04 -31.68
CA THR A 589 19.84 15.43 -30.41
C THR A 589 21.28 15.75 -30.05
N LYS A 590 21.55 15.99 -28.76
CA LYS A 590 22.93 16.23 -28.32
C LYS A 590 23.74 14.94 -28.48
N LYS A 591 25.02 15.05 -28.85
CA LYS A 591 25.97 13.91 -28.88
C LYS A 591 26.12 13.19 -27.51
N SER A 592 25.57 13.74 -26.43
CA SER A 592 25.58 13.11 -25.11
C SER A 592 24.50 12.02 -25.02
N GLN A 593 24.92 10.77 -25.10
CA GLN A 593 24.11 9.61 -24.69
C GLN A 593 24.34 9.33 -23.21
N ASN A 594 23.25 9.21 -22.44
CA ASN A 594 23.35 8.76 -21.05
C ASN A 594 23.16 7.25 -21.01
N LYS A 595 24.13 6.54 -20.42
CA LYS A 595 24.01 5.13 -20.09
C LYS A 595 23.37 5.00 -18.71
N GLU A 596 22.33 4.18 -18.63
CA GLU A 596 21.64 3.86 -17.39
C GLU A 596 21.48 2.34 -17.31
N GLU A 597 21.71 1.77 -16.13
CA GLU A 597 21.45 0.37 -15.83
C GLU A 597 20.33 0.30 -14.80
N VAL A 598 19.26 -0.43 -15.12
CA VAL A 598 18.11 -0.58 -14.24
C VAL A 598 17.71 -2.05 -14.20
N ASP A 599 17.73 -2.66 -13.02
CA ASP A 599 17.36 -4.07 -12.82
C ASP A 599 18.13 -5.05 -13.74
N GLY A 600 19.40 -4.73 -14.05
CA GLY A 600 20.26 -5.51 -14.96
C GLY A 600 20.02 -5.27 -16.46
N ILE A 601 19.18 -4.29 -16.82
CA ILE A 601 18.89 -3.88 -18.19
C ILE A 601 19.74 -2.66 -18.55
N GLN A 602 20.47 -2.72 -19.67
CA GLN A 602 21.30 -1.62 -20.16
C GLN A 602 20.49 -0.71 -21.09
N ILE A 603 20.44 0.59 -20.81
CA ILE A 603 19.65 1.56 -21.59
C ILE A 603 20.54 2.74 -21.99
N LYS A 604 20.64 3.03 -23.29
CA LYS A 604 21.25 4.26 -23.81
C LYS A 604 20.16 5.26 -24.19
N LYS A 605 19.98 6.27 -23.34
CA LYS A 605 19.01 7.35 -23.57
C LYS A 605 19.61 8.47 -24.40
N VAL A 606 18.78 9.05 -25.27
CA VAL A 606 19.09 10.22 -26.07
C VAL A 606 18.65 11.48 -25.33
N ALA A 607 19.53 12.48 -25.24
CA ALA A 607 19.22 13.77 -24.63
C ALA A 607 18.77 14.79 -25.69
N VAL A 608 17.64 15.44 -25.45
CA VAL A 608 17.12 16.55 -26.27
C VAL A 608 17.29 17.87 -25.51
N ASP A 609 17.56 18.97 -26.21
CA ASP A 609 17.69 20.28 -25.58
C ASP A 609 16.34 20.80 -25.07
N LYS A 610 16.21 20.97 -23.75
CA LYS A 610 14.96 21.39 -23.11
C LYS A 610 14.56 22.83 -23.43
N HIS A 611 15.48 23.64 -23.96
CA HIS A 611 15.22 25.05 -24.28
C HIS A 611 14.38 25.25 -25.56
N GLU A 612 14.39 24.31 -26.51
CA GLU A 612 13.64 24.42 -27.77
C GLU A 612 12.15 24.00 -27.63
N VAL A 613 11.83 23.12 -26.68
CA VAL A 613 10.49 22.53 -26.51
C VAL A 613 9.51 23.46 -25.76
N LEU A 614 9.97 24.59 -25.22
CA LEU A 614 9.23 25.39 -24.24
C LEU A 614 8.26 26.46 -24.80
N TYR A 615 8.11 26.59 -26.12
CA TYR A 615 7.18 27.56 -26.69
C TYR A 615 6.34 26.96 -27.83
N LEU A 616 5.25 26.28 -27.47
CA LEU A 616 4.12 26.09 -28.36
C LEU A 616 2.98 27.01 -27.88
N PRO A 617 2.73 28.16 -28.53
CA PRO A 617 1.54 28.96 -28.26
C PRO A 617 0.32 28.17 -28.74
N SER A 618 -0.56 27.84 -27.78
CA SER A 618 -1.81 27.09 -27.94
C SER A 618 -2.82 27.65 -28.97
N GLN A 619 -2.51 28.77 -29.63
CA GLN A 619 -3.46 29.48 -30.50
C GLN A 619 -3.13 29.42 -32.00
N LYS A 620 -1.93 28.98 -32.41
CA LYS A 620 -1.59 28.90 -33.85
C LYS A 620 -1.86 27.53 -34.50
N LEU A 621 -2.04 26.47 -33.71
CA LEU A 621 -2.22 25.12 -34.23
C LEU A 621 -3.65 24.84 -34.73
N VAL A 622 -4.66 25.36 -34.02
CA VAL A 622 -6.08 25.22 -34.42
C VAL A 622 -6.34 25.85 -35.79
N ALA A 623 -5.66 26.96 -36.11
CA ALA A 623 -5.81 27.66 -37.39
C ALA A 623 -5.09 26.95 -38.56
N ALA A 624 -4.10 26.09 -38.31
CA ALA A 624 -3.39 25.37 -39.36
C ALA A 624 -4.12 24.07 -39.76
N ILE A 625 -4.81 23.44 -38.80
CA ILE A 625 -5.58 22.20 -39.03
C ILE A 625 -6.94 22.48 -39.69
N THR A 626 -7.53 23.67 -39.51
CA THR A 626 -8.78 24.05 -40.19
C THR A 626 -8.59 24.68 -41.58
N ALA A 627 -7.34 24.88 -42.04
CA ALA A 627 -7.03 25.58 -43.29
C ALA A 627 -6.43 24.70 -44.40
N LYS A 628 -6.37 23.38 -44.21
CA LYS A 628 -6.03 22.37 -45.22
C LYS A 628 -7.02 21.23 -45.15
#